data_AF-A0A536WTG3-F1
#
_entry.id   AF-A0A536WTG3-F1
#
_cell.length_a   1.000
_cell.length_b   1.000
_cell.length_c   1.000
_cell.angle_alpha   90.00
_cell.angle_beta   90.00
_cell.angle_gamma   90.00
#
_symmetry.space_group_name_H-M   'P 1'
#
loop_
_entity.id
_entity.type
_entity.pdbx_description
1 polymer ?
#
loop_
_entity_poly.entity_id
_entity_poly.type
_entity_poly.pdbx_seq_one_letter_code
_entity_poly.pdbx_strand_id
1 'polypeptide(L)'
;MIVTSGGPSAAAAKQATSAIPIIVANAGDVVETGLVSSLARPGGNISGVNDPAAVLSAKQFESLKEVLPSAKRVAVLWNASDNAMTLRYRQIEKAADVLRMSI
;
A
#
# COMPACT_ATOMS: atom_id res chain seq x y z
N MET A 1 6.71 2.26 -23.74
CA MET A 1 6.87 1.94 -22.30
C MET A 1 6.10 2.97 -21.51
N ILE A 2 5.42 2.57 -20.43
CA ILE A 2 4.66 3.44 -19.55
C ILE A 2 5.31 3.38 -18.15
N VAL A 3 5.49 4.53 -17.50
CA VAL A 3 5.95 4.61 -16.11
C VAL A 3 4.82 5.19 -15.27
N THR A 4 4.50 4.52 -14.15
CA THR A 4 3.38 4.88 -13.27
C THR A 4 3.87 5.10 -11.85
N SER A 5 3.19 6.00 -11.12
CA SER A 5 3.39 6.24 -9.70
C SER A 5 2.05 6.13 -8.99
N GLY A 6 1.94 5.24 -8.01
CA GLY A 6 0.68 4.96 -7.29
C GLY A 6 -0.13 3.80 -7.86
N GLY A 7 -0.93 3.17 -6.99
CA GLY A 7 -1.78 2.03 -7.34
C GLY A 7 -2.82 2.33 -8.43
N PRO A 8 -3.58 3.45 -8.34
CA PRO A 8 -4.61 3.77 -9.32
C PRO A 8 -4.06 3.98 -10.74
N SER A 9 -2.90 4.63 -10.88
CA SER A 9 -2.29 4.88 -12.19
C SER A 9 -1.74 3.58 -12.81
N ALA A 10 -1.15 2.70 -12.00
CA ALA A 10 -0.72 1.37 -12.41
C ALA A 10 -1.90 0.49 -12.86
N ALA A 11 -3.01 0.53 -12.12
CA ALA A 11 -4.23 -0.21 -12.46
C ALA A 11 -4.83 0.29 -13.78
N ALA A 12 -4.89 1.61 -14.00
CA ALA A 12 -5.37 2.18 -15.25
C ALA A 12 -4.47 1.79 -16.44
N ALA A 13 -3.14 1.84 -16.28
CA ALA A 13 -2.21 1.41 -17.32
C ALA A 13 -2.36 -0.08 -17.66
N LYS A 14 -2.53 -0.94 -16.65
CA LYS A 14 -2.78 -2.38 -16.83
C LYS A 14 -4.04 -2.65 -17.66
N GLN A 15 -5.11 -1.87 -17.43
CA GLN A 15 -6.36 -1.98 -18.20
C GLN A 15 -6.19 -1.50 -19.64
N ALA A 16 -5.37 -0.46 -19.85
CA ALA A 16 -5.17 0.13 -21.16
C ALA A 16 -4.31 -0.73 -22.10
N THR A 17 -3.41 -1.56 -21.56
CA THR A 17 -2.52 -2.38 -22.40
C THR A 17 -1.92 -3.59 -21.69
N SER A 18 -1.89 -4.71 -22.42
CA SER A 18 -1.14 -5.92 -22.06
C SER A 18 0.17 -6.08 -22.85
N ALA A 19 0.45 -5.20 -23.81
CA ALA A 19 1.57 -5.32 -24.74
C ALA A 19 2.71 -4.33 -24.44
N ILE A 20 2.39 -3.12 -23.99
CA ILE A 20 3.41 -2.09 -23.71
C ILE A 20 3.97 -2.35 -22.31
N PRO A 21 5.31 -2.43 -22.11
CA PRO A 21 5.88 -2.59 -20.77
C PRO A 21 5.47 -1.45 -19.83
N ILE A 22 5.04 -1.81 -18.61
CA ILE A 22 4.63 -0.89 -17.54
C ILE A 22 5.59 -1.03 -16.37
N ILE A 23 6.23 0.07 -15.99
CA ILE A 23 7.09 0.16 -14.80
C ILE A 23 6.33 0.91 -13.71
N VAL A 24 6.22 0.31 -12.53
CA VAL A 24 5.44 0.85 -11.41
C VAL A 24 6.36 1.27 -10.25
N ALA A 25 6.05 2.42 -9.65
CA ALA A 25 6.62 2.88 -8.39
C ALA A 25 5.50 3.32 -7.43
N ASN A 26 5.77 3.33 -6.12
CA ASN A 26 4.88 3.85 -5.07
C ASN A 26 3.45 3.27 -5.09
N ALA A 27 3.26 2.04 -5.57
CA ALA A 27 1.93 1.42 -5.71
C ALA A 27 1.51 0.56 -4.50
N GLY A 28 2.26 0.59 -3.41
CA GLY A 28 2.08 -0.32 -2.28
C GLY A 28 2.44 -1.76 -2.64
N ASP A 29 1.75 -2.71 -2.00
CA ASP A 29 1.93 -4.13 -2.25
C ASP A 29 1.29 -4.53 -3.58
N VAL A 30 2.13 -4.73 -4.61
CA VAL A 30 1.67 -5.00 -5.97
C VAL A 30 1.07 -6.41 -6.15
N VAL A 31 1.31 -7.32 -5.20
CA VAL A 31 0.73 -8.66 -5.20
C VAL A 31 -0.63 -8.64 -4.51
N GLU A 32 -0.71 -8.10 -3.29
CA GLU A 32 -1.98 -8.02 -2.55
C GLU A 32 -3.02 -7.13 -3.25
N THR A 33 -2.58 -6.12 -3.99
CA THR A 33 -3.46 -5.28 -4.82
C THR A 33 -3.87 -5.93 -6.14
N GLY A 34 -3.29 -7.08 -6.51
CA GLY A 34 -3.57 -7.81 -7.75
C GLY A 34 -2.98 -7.14 -9.01
N LEU A 35 -2.05 -6.21 -8.86
CA LEU A 35 -1.34 -5.62 -10.00
C LEU A 35 -0.47 -6.68 -10.69
N VAL A 36 0.20 -7.54 -9.94
CA VAL A 36 1.00 -8.68 -10.44
C VAL A 36 0.64 -9.97 -9.71
N SER A 37 0.93 -11.13 -10.29
CA SER A 37 0.65 -12.43 -9.66
C SER A 37 1.70 -12.85 -8.61
N SER A 38 2.95 -12.41 -8.79
CA SER A 38 4.05 -12.64 -7.83
C SER A 38 5.19 -11.65 -8.06
N LEU A 39 6.03 -11.43 -7.05
CA LEU A 39 7.22 -10.57 -7.19
C LEU A 39 8.30 -11.21 -8.07
N ALA A 40 8.55 -12.51 -7.91
CA ALA A 40 9.58 -13.22 -8.66
C ALA A 40 9.23 -13.39 -10.14
N ARG A 41 7.94 -13.55 -10.45
CA ARG A 41 7.40 -13.74 -11.81
C ARG A 41 6.06 -13.00 -11.93
N PRO A 42 6.05 -11.73 -12.35
CA PRO A 42 4.84 -10.90 -12.39
C PRO A 42 3.69 -11.44 -13.26
N GLY A 43 4.00 -12.28 -14.25
CA GLY A 43 3.00 -12.95 -15.08
C GLY A 43 2.39 -12.10 -16.21
N GLY A 44 3.00 -10.95 -16.54
CA GLY A 44 2.52 -10.04 -17.58
C GLY A 44 3.55 -8.97 -17.95
N ASN A 45 3.08 -7.84 -18.50
CA ASN A 45 3.91 -6.70 -18.94
C ASN A 45 4.24 -5.69 -17.81
N ILE A 46 3.99 -6.04 -16.55
CA ILE A 46 4.18 -5.15 -15.39
C ILE A 46 5.42 -5.58 -14.60
N SER A 47 6.28 -4.62 -14.29
CA SER A 47 7.43 -4.77 -13.39
C SER A 47 7.65 -3.46 -12.61
N GLY A 48 8.69 -3.39 -11.79
CA GLY A 48 9.05 -2.18 -11.03
C GLY A 48 9.39 -2.47 -9.58
N VAL A 49 9.07 -1.51 -8.71
CA VAL A 49 9.44 -1.54 -7.29
C VAL A 49 8.21 -1.82 -6.44
N ASN A 50 8.29 -2.86 -5.60
CA ASN A 50 7.30 -3.12 -4.56
C ASN A 50 7.54 -2.18 -3.37
N ASP A 51 6.48 -1.55 -2.87
CA ASP A 51 6.53 -0.65 -1.73
C ASP A 51 5.85 -1.32 -0.52
N PRO A 52 6.60 -1.77 0.51
CA PRO A 52 6.05 -2.46 1.69
C PRO A 52 5.37 -1.48 2.67
N ALA A 53 4.76 -0.41 2.16
CA ALA A 53 4.19 0.65 2.97
C ALA A 53 3.11 0.19 3.94
N ALA A 54 2.41 -0.92 3.68
CA ALA A 54 1.44 -1.47 4.63
C ALA A 54 2.12 -1.89 5.94
N VAL A 55 3.22 -2.64 5.85
CA VAL A 55 4.01 -3.06 7.03
C VAL A 55 4.65 -1.84 7.70
N LEU A 56 5.19 -0.90 6.91
CA LEU A 56 5.78 0.32 7.45
C LEU A 56 4.76 1.20 8.17
N SER A 57 3.51 1.24 7.71
CA SER A 57 2.45 2.05 8.33
C SER A 57 2.11 1.59 9.75
N ALA A 58 2.09 0.27 9.99
CA ALA A 58 1.94 -0.26 11.34
C ALA A 58 3.09 0.19 12.25
N LYS A 59 4.34 0.10 11.76
CA LYS A 59 5.51 0.52 12.56
C LYS A 59 5.52 2.02 12.85
N GLN A 60 5.13 2.84 11.87
CA GLN A 60 4.98 4.29 12.05
C GLN A 60 3.93 4.60 13.12
N PHE A 61 2.83 3.83 13.17
CA PHE A 61 1.81 3.97 14.21
C PHE A 61 2.32 3.56 15.60
N GLU A 62 3.11 2.47 15.70
CA GLU A 62 3.80 2.12 16.94
C GLU A 62 4.74 3.23 17.41
N SER A 63 5.55 3.79 16.50
CA SER A 63 6.45 4.90 16.81
C SER A 63 5.70 6.17 17.23
N LEU A 64 4.50 6.43 16.70
CA LEU A 64 3.65 7.52 17.18
C LEU A 64 3.30 7.35 18.66
N LYS A 65 3.03 6.12 19.11
CA LYS A 65 2.76 5.81 20.52
C LYS A 65 4.00 5.96 21.41
N GLU A 66 5.17 5.63 20.90
CA GLU A 66 6.44 5.85 21.60
C GLU A 66 6.71 7.36 21.83
N VAL A 67 6.47 8.18 20.80
CA VAL A 67 6.68 9.64 20.85
C VAL A 67 5.60 10.33 21.68
N LEU A 68 4.35 9.86 21.63
CA LEU A 68 3.23 10.40 22.40
C LEU A 68 2.54 9.31 23.25
N PRO A 69 3.15 8.90 24.39
CA PRO A 69 2.64 7.80 25.21
C PRO A 69 1.22 8.01 25.76
N SER A 70 0.78 9.26 25.91
CA SER A 70 -0.54 9.62 26.43
C SER A 70 -1.66 9.50 25.39
N ALA A 71 -1.34 9.31 24.10
CA ALA A 71 -2.33 9.19 23.03
C ALA A 71 -3.25 7.98 23.25
N LYS A 72 -4.58 8.21 23.22
CA LYS A 72 -5.61 7.16 23.33
C LYS A 72 -6.47 7.03 22.08
N ARG A 73 -6.49 8.06 21.23
CA ARG A 73 -7.26 8.13 19.99
C ARG A 73 -6.46 8.83 18.91
N VAL A 74 -6.44 8.28 17.70
CA VAL A 74 -5.79 8.85 16.53
C VAL A 74 -6.72 8.72 15.34
N ALA A 75 -7.07 9.83 14.68
CA ALA A 75 -7.85 9.75 13.46
C ALA A 75 -6.95 9.30 12.29
N VAL A 76 -7.40 8.30 11.52
CA VAL A 76 -6.72 7.84 10.31
C VAL A 76 -7.57 8.20 9.09
N LEU A 77 -7.00 8.99 8.18
CA LEU A 77 -7.66 9.38 6.93
C LEU A 77 -6.99 8.66 5.75
N TRP A 78 -7.79 8.03 4.90
CA TRP A 78 -7.29 7.37 3.69
C TRP A 78 -8.32 7.43 2.56
N ASN A 79 -7.86 7.19 1.33
CA ASN A 79 -8.74 7.01 0.18
C ASN A 79 -9.14 5.53 0.07
N ALA A 80 -10.40 5.21 0.36
CA ALA A 80 -10.91 3.85 0.27
C ALA A 80 -10.98 3.30 -1.17
N SER A 81 -10.96 4.17 -2.19
CA SER A 81 -10.88 3.74 -3.60
C SER A 81 -9.46 3.36 -4.03
N ASP A 82 -8.45 3.58 -3.19
CA ASP A 82 -7.10 3.07 -3.40
C ASP A 82 -6.86 1.83 -2.53
N ASN A 83 -6.76 0.67 -3.18
CA ASN A 83 -6.53 -0.61 -2.52
C ASN A 83 -5.23 -0.61 -1.71
N ALA A 84 -4.17 0.04 -2.20
CA ALA A 84 -2.90 0.12 -1.48
C ALA A 84 -3.04 0.93 -0.19
N MET A 85 -3.79 2.03 -0.20
CA MET A 85 -4.09 2.80 1.02
C MET A 85 -4.98 2.02 1.98
N THR A 86 -5.95 1.27 1.48
CA THR A 86 -6.81 0.41 2.32
C THR A 86 -6.01 -0.68 3.03
N LEU A 87 -5.00 -1.28 2.38
CA LEU A 87 -4.09 -2.23 3.02
C LEU A 87 -3.27 -1.57 4.14
N ARG A 88 -2.78 -0.33 3.93
CA ARG A 88 -2.09 0.44 4.98
C ARG A 88 -3.00 0.69 6.19
N TYR A 89 -4.24 1.14 5.95
CA TYR A 89 -5.22 1.36 7.01
C TYR A 89 -5.44 0.08 7.84
N ARG A 90 -5.65 -1.08 7.21
CA ARG A 90 -5.84 -2.36 7.93
C ARG A 90 -4.66 -2.75 8.80
N GLN A 91 -3.43 -2.42 8.39
CA GLN A 91 -2.25 -2.68 9.22
C GLN A 91 -2.16 -1.71 10.40
N ILE A 92 -2.56 -0.45 10.21
CA ILE A 92 -2.70 0.52 11.30
C ILE A 92 -3.78 0.08 12.29
N GLU A 93 -4.92 -0.41 11.82
CA GLU A 93 -6.02 -0.93 12.63
C GLU A 93 -5.55 -2.09 13.53
N LYS A 94 -4.85 -3.06 12.96
CA LYS A 94 -4.24 -4.15 13.74
C LYS A 94 -3.24 -3.65 14.78
N ALA A 95 -2.40 -2.67 14.43
CA ALA A 95 -1.46 -2.08 15.37
C ALA A 95 -2.17 -1.32 16.51
N ALA A 96 -3.26 -0.61 16.19
CA ALA A 96 -4.10 0.08 17.16
C ALA A 96 -4.73 -0.89 18.18
N ASP A 97 -5.24 -2.04 17.71
CA ASP A 97 -5.77 -3.09 18.59
C ASP A 97 -4.71 -3.59 19.58
N VAL A 98 -3.50 -3.89 19.10
CA VAL A 98 -2.38 -4.36 19.93
C VAL A 98 -1.98 -3.30 20.97
N LEU A 99 -1.97 -2.03 20.58
CA LEU A 99 -1.60 -0.90 21.43
C LEU A 99 -2.74 -0.37 22.31
N ARG A 100 -3.95 -0.95 22.19
CA ARG A 100 -5.18 -0.52 22.87
C ARG A 100 -5.50 0.96 22.61
N MET A 101 -5.32 1.38 21.37
CA MET A 101 -5.67 2.72 20.90
C MET A 101 -6.94 2.65 20.06
N SER A 102 -7.76 3.70 20.16
CA SER A 102 -8.89 3.87 19.22
C SER A 102 -8.41 4.61 17.97
N ILE A 103 -8.87 4.16 16.80
CA ILE A 103 -8.69 4.87 15.54
C ILE A 103 -10.01 5.06 14.80
#